data_AF-A0A9E4HK36-F1
#
_entry.id   AF-A0A9E4HK36-F1
#
_cell.length_a   1.000
_cell.length_b   1.000
_cell.length_c   1.000
_cell.angle_alpha   90.00
_cell.angle_beta   90.00
_cell.angle_gamma   90.00
#
_symmetry.space_group_name_H-M   'P 1'
#
loop_
_entity.id
_entity.type
_entity.pdbx_description
1 polymer ?
#
loop_
_entity_poly.entity_id
_entity_poly.type
_entity_poly.pdbx_seq_one_letter_code
_entity_poly.pdbx_strand_id
1 'polypeptide(L)'
;MTVLIYACLLFVGSHVLLSSTPLRERLARLFGESGFFGLYVIVALLTLGWMTVAFFDAPNVALWEDPLWGRGLLFLLMPLVCVLLVAGLTSKNPTMAAIGRLDPVENVPGIFRITRHPVMWALALWSGGHVLANGDKASLLFFGSFFTLSLAGPFLIERKKRAKGGPAWETFVAKTSILPFAAI
;
A
#
# COMPACT_ATOMS: atom_id res chain seq x y z
N MET A 1 3.85 -20.38 -13.20
CA MET A 1 4.86 -19.30 -13.02
C MET A 1 4.61 -18.11 -13.92
N THR A 2 4.61 -18.28 -15.25
CA THR A 2 4.36 -17.20 -16.23
C THR A 2 3.08 -16.43 -15.96
N VAL A 3 1.96 -17.12 -15.71
CA VAL A 3 0.66 -16.50 -15.41
C VAL A 3 0.74 -15.59 -14.18
N LEU A 4 1.37 -16.05 -13.09
CA LEU A 4 1.55 -15.25 -11.88
C LEU A 4 2.41 -14.00 -12.14
N ILE A 5 3.48 -14.11 -12.93
CA ILE A 5 4.31 -12.97 -13.32
C ILE A 5 3.46 -11.92 -14.05
N TYR A 6 2.68 -12.33 -15.05
CA TYR A 6 1.79 -11.40 -15.78
C TYR A 6 0.71 -10.79 -14.88
N ALA A 7 0.12 -11.58 -13.98
CA ALA A 7 -0.87 -11.08 -13.04
C ALA A 7 -0.28 -10.05 -12.06
N CYS A 8 0.94 -10.30 -11.53
CA CYS A 8 1.68 -9.36 -10.69
C CYS A 8 2.00 -8.06 -11.46
N LEU A 9 2.53 -8.18 -12.68
CA LEU A 9 2.83 -7.03 -13.54
C LEU A 9 1.57 -6.21 -13.87
N LEU A 10 0.45 -6.88 -14.15
CA LEU A 10 -0.81 -6.20 -14.45
C LEU A 10 -1.38 -5.51 -13.20
N PHE A 11 -1.34 -6.16 -12.03
CA PHE A 11 -1.77 -5.56 -10.77
C PHE A 11 -0.93 -4.33 -10.42
N VAL A 12 0.40 -4.47 -10.36
CA VAL A 12 1.32 -3.37 -10.05
C VAL A 12 1.23 -2.27 -11.10
N GLY A 13 1.27 -2.64 -12.38
CA GLY A 13 1.23 -1.72 -13.51
C GLY A 13 -0.07 -0.91 -13.54
N SER A 14 -1.23 -1.57 -13.44
CA SER A 14 -2.53 -0.89 -13.42
C SER A 14 -2.67 0.02 -12.19
N HIS A 15 -2.23 -0.43 -11.02
CA HIS A 15 -2.28 0.34 -9.78
C HIS A 15 -1.46 1.63 -9.88
N VAL A 16 -0.21 1.55 -10.35
CA VAL A 16 0.67 2.71 -10.54
C VAL A 16 0.15 3.62 -11.65
N LEU A 17 -0.28 3.04 -12.77
CA LEU A 17 -0.76 3.79 -13.93
C LEU A 17 -2.04 4.57 -13.61
N LEU A 18 -3.03 3.95 -12.97
CA LEU A 18 -4.27 4.61 -12.57
C LEU A 18 -4.05 5.62 -11.44
N SER A 19 -3.05 5.40 -10.58
CA SER A 19 -2.66 6.36 -9.53
C SER A 19 -1.90 7.57 -10.07
N SER A 20 -1.38 7.48 -11.30
CA SER A 20 -0.63 8.57 -11.94
C SER A 20 -1.49 9.82 -12.10
N THR A 21 -0.90 10.99 -11.86
CA THR A 21 -1.61 12.27 -11.92
C THR A 21 -2.26 12.53 -13.30
N PRO A 22 -1.56 12.34 -14.45
CA PRO A 22 -2.13 12.67 -15.76
C PRO A 22 -3.32 11.78 -16.14
N LEU A 23 -3.20 10.46 -15.92
CA LEU A 23 -4.26 9.53 -16.28
C LEU A 23 -5.45 9.68 -15.35
N ARG A 24 -5.22 9.79 -14.03
CA ARG A 24 -6.28 10.05 -13.05
C ARG A 24 -7.07 11.30 -13.43
N GLU A 25 -6.41 12.42 -13.69
CA GLU A 25 -7.08 13.68 -14.03
C GLU A 25 -7.84 13.61 -15.35
N ARG A 26 -7.30 12.90 -16.34
CA ARG A 26 -8.00 12.68 -17.60
C ARG A 26 -9.27 11.86 -17.39
N LEU A 27 -9.17 10.74 -16.68
CA LEU A 27 -10.32 9.86 -16.41
C LEU A 27 -11.35 10.53 -15.49
N ALA A 28 -10.92 11.25 -14.46
CA ALA A 28 -11.80 11.99 -13.57
C ALA A 28 -12.53 13.14 -14.28
N ARG A 29 -11.91 13.78 -15.30
CA ARG A 29 -12.60 14.77 -16.14
C ARG A 29 -13.68 14.15 -17.05
N LEU A 30 -13.50 12.91 -17.48
CA LEU A 30 -14.44 12.21 -18.37
C LEU A 30 -15.60 11.58 -17.61
N PHE A 31 -15.33 10.96 -16.46
CA PHE A 31 -16.29 10.14 -15.71
C PHE A 31 -16.71 10.74 -14.36
N GLY A 32 -16.14 11.89 -13.97
CA GLY A 32 -16.25 12.42 -12.61
C GLY A 32 -15.35 11.68 -11.61
N GLU A 33 -15.18 12.25 -10.42
CA GLU A 33 -14.37 11.65 -9.34
C GLU A 33 -14.92 10.29 -8.87
N SER A 34 -16.26 10.17 -8.72
CA SER A 34 -16.90 8.92 -8.32
C SER A 34 -16.79 7.83 -9.39
N GLY A 35 -16.93 8.19 -10.67
CA GLY A 35 -16.78 7.26 -11.78
C GLY A 35 -15.34 6.74 -11.91
N PHE A 36 -14.35 7.63 -11.78
CA PHE A 36 -12.95 7.23 -11.70
C PHE A 36 -12.68 6.30 -10.51
N PHE A 37 -13.22 6.62 -9.32
CA PHE A 37 -13.03 5.77 -8.15
C PHE A 37 -13.63 4.37 -8.34
N GLY A 38 -14.85 4.27 -8.91
CA GLY A 38 -15.47 2.99 -9.25
C GLY A 38 -14.62 2.18 -10.22
N LEU A 39 -14.15 2.80 -11.31
CA LEU A 39 -13.24 2.17 -12.28
C LEU A 39 -11.95 1.67 -11.61
N TYR A 40 -11.34 2.50 -10.76
CA TYR A 40 -10.13 2.16 -10.04
C TYR A 40 -10.32 0.91 -9.18
N VAL A 41 -11.41 0.87 -8.39
CA VAL A 41 -11.71 -0.27 -7.51
C VAL A 41 -11.98 -1.53 -8.33
N ILE A 42 -12.75 -1.44 -9.42
CA ILE A 42 -13.03 -2.60 -10.28
C ILE A 42 -11.73 -3.16 -10.87
N VAL A 43 -10.88 -2.32 -11.45
CA VAL A 43 -9.61 -2.78 -12.03
C VAL A 43 -8.70 -3.37 -10.95
N ALA A 44 -8.61 -2.74 -9.78
CA ALA A 44 -7.82 -3.25 -8.66
C ALA A 44 -8.33 -4.62 -8.17
N LEU A 45 -9.64 -4.80 -8.03
CA LEU A 45 -10.23 -6.07 -7.58
C LEU A 45 -10.09 -7.19 -8.61
N LEU A 46 -10.30 -6.90 -9.90
CA LEU A 46 -10.14 -7.89 -10.97
C LEU A 46 -8.69 -8.37 -11.08
N THR A 47 -7.74 -7.44 -11.07
CA THR A 47 -6.32 -7.76 -11.16
C THR A 47 -5.81 -8.47 -9.91
N LEU A 48 -6.27 -8.06 -8.72
CA LEU A 48 -5.97 -8.75 -7.46
C LEU A 48 -6.57 -10.16 -7.41
N GLY A 49 -7.81 -10.33 -7.84
CA GLY A 49 -8.49 -11.62 -7.92
C GLY A 49 -7.75 -12.57 -8.85
N TRP A 50 -7.38 -12.11 -10.04
CA TRP A 50 -6.59 -12.90 -10.98
C TRP A 50 -5.21 -13.26 -10.42
N MET A 51 -4.52 -12.29 -9.79
CA MET A 51 -3.23 -12.53 -9.13
C MET A 51 -3.33 -13.56 -8.00
N THR A 52 -4.42 -13.54 -7.24
CA THR A 52 -4.70 -14.53 -6.18
C THR A 52 -4.90 -15.93 -6.76
N VAL A 53 -5.73 -16.07 -7.79
CA VAL A 53 -5.95 -17.36 -8.46
C VAL A 53 -4.65 -17.90 -9.05
N ALA A 54 -3.88 -17.03 -9.73
CA ALA A 54 -2.60 -17.41 -10.32
C ALA A 54 -1.53 -17.79 -9.28
N PHE A 55 -1.62 -17.26 -8.06
CA PHE A 55 -0.75 -17.63 -6.95
C PHE A 55 -1.05 -19.05 -6.43
N PHE A 56 -2.33 -19.40 -6.27
CA PHE A 56 -2.71 -20.75 -5.83
C PHE A 56 -2.46 -21.84 -6.89
N ASP A 57 -2.54 -21.48 -8.19
CA ASP A 57 -2.24 -22.40 -9.30
C ASP A 57 -0.73 -22.50 -9.61
N ALA A 58 0.08 -21.60 -9.05
CA ALA A 58 1.50 -21.56 -9.31
C ALA A 58 2.23 -22.79 -8.70
N PRO A 59 3.18 -23.41 -9.42
CA PRO A 59 3.94 -24.52 -8.87
C PRO A 59 4.74 -24.07 -7.65
N ASN A 60 4.67 -24.85 -6.57
CA ASN A 60 5.48 -24.62 -5.38
C ASN A 60 6.93 -25.02 -5.69
N VAL A 61 7.78 -24.01 -5.88
CA VAL A 61 9.21 -24.19 -6.10
C VAL A 61 9.93 -23.52 -4.95
N ALA A 62 10.38 -24.34 -4.00
CA ALA A 62 11.16 -23.89 -2.86
C ALA A 62 12.46 -23.22 -3.30
N LEU A 63 12.79 -22.12 -2.61
CA LEU A 63 14.00 -21.33 -2.66
C LEU A 63 14.80 -21.48 -1.35
N TRP A 64 14.09 -21.55 -0.22
CA TRP A 64 14.64 -21.89 1.09
C TRP A 64 13.62 -22.70 1.89
N GLU A 65 14.08 -23.35 2.96
CA GLU A 65 13.20 -24.10 3.86
C GLU A 65 12.29 -23.15 4.65
N ASP A 66 11.00 -23.48 4.75
CA ASP A 66 10.01 -22.76 5.56
C ASP A 66 10.40 -22.85 7.04
N PRO A 67 11.06 -21.83 7.60
CA PRO A 67 11.67 -22.00 8.89
C PRO A 67 10.62 -21.85 9.99
N LEU A 68 10.73 -22.64 11.05
CA LEU A 68 9.84 -22.53 12.21
C LEU A 68 9.86 -21.11 12.81
N TRP A 69 11.02 -20.44 12.79
CA TRP A 69 11.13 -19.05 13.23
C TRP A 69 10.34 -18.07 12.36
N GLY A 70 10.17 -18.35 11.06
CA GLY A 70 9.40 -17.50 10.14
C GLY A 70 7.92 -17.45 10.52
N ARG A 71 7.37 -18.59 10.94
CA ARG A 71 5.99 -18.66 11.47
C ARG A 71 5.86 -17.89 12.80
N GLY A 72 6.83 -18.07 13.71
CA GLY A 72 6.88 -17.33 14.97
C GLY A 72 6.96 -15.82 14.76
N LEU A 73 7.79 -15.38 13.81
CA LEU A 73 7.91 -13.98 13.40
C LEU A 73 6.57 -13.43 12.91
N LEU A 74 5.87 -14.14 12.02
CA LEU A 74 4.56 -13.71 11.54
C LEU A 74 3.55 -13.58 12.69
N PHE A 75 3.47 -14.56 13.59
CA PHE A 75 2.55 -14.49 14.74
C PHE A 75 2.79 -13.27 15.63
N LEU A 76 4.06 -12.91 15.85
CA LEU A 76 4.43 -11.72 16.63
C LEU A 76 4.20 -10.42 15.85
N LEU A 77 4.40 -10.43 14.53
CA LEU A 77 4.29 -9.26 13.68
C LEU A 77 2.83 -8.89 13.37
N MET A 78 1.94 -9.87 13.24
CA MET A 78 0.55 -9.65 12.83
C MET A 78 -0.25 -8.72 13.73
N PRO A 79 -0.18 -8.78 15.08
CA PRO A 79 -0.86 -7.81 15.94
C PRO A 79 -0.47 -6.36 15.62
N LEU A 80 0.82 -6.09 15.40
CA LEU A 80 1.30 -4.76 15.02
C LEU A 80 0.75 -4.34 13.65
N VAL A 81 0.80 -5.24 12.65
CA VAL A 81 0.23 -5.02 11.31
C VAL A 81 -1.26 -4.67 11.41
N CYS A 82 -2.04 -5.44 12.17
CA CYS A 82 -3.47 -5.21 12.35
C CYS A 82 -3.75 -3.86 13.01
N VAL A 83 -2.99 -3.48 14.05
CA VAL A 83 -3.15 -2.17 14.70
C VAL A 83 -2.85 -1.04 13.72
N LEU A 84 -1.73 -1.11 12.98
CA LEU A 84 -1.38 -0.09 11.98
C LEU A 84 -2.43 0.02 10.87
N LEU A 85 -2.93 -1.11 10.38
CA LEU A 85 -3.93 -1.17 9.32
C LEU A 85 -5.28 -0.61 9.79
N VAL A 86 -5.81 -1.12 10.91
CA VAL A 86 -7.10 -0.68 11.45
C VAL A 86 -7.04 0.79 11.84
N ALA A 87 -6.05 1.21 12.64
CA ALA A 87 -5.93 2.60 13.05
C ALA A 87 -5.72 3.54 11.85
N GLY A 88 -4.97 3.11 10.82
CA GLY A 88 -4.74 3.87 9.61
C GLY A 88 -5.95 3.99 8.67
N LEU A 89 -6.88 3.02 8.70
CA LEU A 89 -8.11 3.01 7.88
C LEU A 89 -9.31 3.65 8.60
N THR A 90 -9.39 3.55 9.93
CA THR A 90 -10.51 4.10 10.72
C THR A 90 -10.28 5.53 11.19
N SER A 91 -9.02 5.99 11.23
CA SER A 91 -8.71 7.41 11.45
C SER A 91 -8.91 8.21 10.16
N LYS A 92 -9.30 9.49 10.27
CA LYS A 92 -9.36 10.40 9.11
C LYS A 92 -7.99 10.47 8.44
N ASN A 93 -7.81 9.72 7.35
CA ASN A 93 -6.51 9.47 6.75
C ASN A 93 -6.09 10.60 5.78
N PRO A 94 -5.13 11.46 6.17
CA PRO A 94 -4.71 12.62 5.37
C PRO A 94 -4.07 12.27 4.03
N THR A 95 -3.47 11.07 3.97
CA THR A 95 -2.64 10.62 2.86
C THR A 95 -3.40 9.73 1.89
N MET A 96 -4.65 9.36 2.21
CA MET A 96 -5.48 8.53 1.34
C MET A 96 -5.69 9.20 -0.02
N ALA A 97 -5.54 8.42 -1.09
CA ALA A 97 -5.62 8.91 -2.47
C ALA A 97 -7.02 9.39 -2.87
N ALA A 98 -8.07 8.88 -2.20
CA ALA A 98 -9.47 9.16 -2.47
C ALA A 98 -10.05 10.36 -1.70
N ILE A 99 -9.40 10.81 -0.62
CA ILE A 99 -9.87 11.95 0.17
C ILE A 99 -9.27 13.24 -0.40
N GLY A 100 -10.14 14.06 -0.99
CA GLY A 100 -9.87 15.43 -1.39
C GLY A 100 -9.53 16.30 -0.19
N ARG A 101 -8.70 17.33 -0.44
CA ARG A 101 -8.18 18.40 0.43
C ARG A 101 -8.11 18.09 1.94
N LEU A 102 -6.89 18.11 2.45
CA LEU A 102 -6.69 18.20 3.89
C LEU A 102 -7.23 19.52 4.42
N ASP A 103 -8.22 19.44 5.28
CA ASP A 103 -8.54 20.55 6.18
C ASP A 103 -7.30 20.85 7.05
N PRO A 104 -7.08 22.11 7.47
CA PRO A 104 -6.02 22.44 8.41
C PRO A 104 -6.14 21.57 9.66
N VAL A 105 -5.27 20.56 9.76
CA VAL A 105 -5.28 19.65 10.90
C VAL A 105 -4.56 20.34 12.06
N GLU A 106 -5.35 20.92 12.97
CA GLU A 106 -4.82 21.57 14.17
C GLU A 106 -4.03 20.55 15.03
N ASN A 107 -4.57 19.33 15.17
CA ASN A 107 -3.96 18.21 15.89
C ASN A 107 -3.86 16.93 15.05
N VAL A 108 -2.64 16.42 14.88
CA VAL A 108 -2.38 15.17 14.15
C VAL A 108 -2.97 13.99 14.94
N PRO A 109 -3.85 13.15 14.34
CA PRO A 109 -4.42 12.00 15.04
C PRO A 109 -3.35 10.98 15.43
N GLY A 110 -3.52 10.31 16.57
CA GLY A 110 -2.47 9.54 17.27
C GLY A 110 -1.60 8.65 16.38
N ILE A 111 -2.19 7.80 15.53
CA ILE A 111 -1.42 6.88 14.67
C ILE A 111 -0.54 7.61 13.64
N PHE A 112 -0.98 8.79 13.17
CA PHE A 112 -0.23 9.61 12.22
C PHE A 112 0.94 10.34 12.86
N ARG A 113 1.00 10.42 14.21
CA ARG A 113 2.20 10.87 14.94
C ARG A 113 3.31 9.82 14.94
N ILE A 114 2.94 8.53 14.94
CA ILE A 114 3.92 7.44 14.84
C ILE A 114 4.49 7.45 13.42
N THR A 115 3.65 7.34 12.39
CA THR A 115 4.06 7.45 10.99
C THR A 115 2.95 8.06 10.17
N ARG A 116 3.31 8.86 9.17
CA ARG A 116 2.40 9.48 8.23
C ARG A 116 1.66 8.47 7.34
N HIS A 117 2.24 7.28 7.13
CA HIS A 117 1.71 6.27 6.22
C HIS A 117 1.51 4.91 6.91
N PRO A 118 0.64 4.82 7.95
CA PRO A 118 0.52 3.61 8.77
C PRO A 118 0.02 2.41 7.97
N VAL A 119 -0.91 2.61 7.02
CA VAL A 119 -1.38 1.54 6.13
C VAL A 119 -0.27 1.01 5.21
N MET A 120 0.61 1.90 4.71
CA MET A 120 1.73 1.47 3.88
C MET A 120 2.74 0.66 4.69
N TRP A 121 3.05 1.09 5.92
CA TRP A 121 3.90 0.30 6.82
C TRP A 121 3.26 -1.03 7.23
N ALA A 122 1.95 -1.07 7.47
CA ALA A 122 1.24 -2.32 7.73
C ALA A 122 1.41 -3.31 6.57
N LEU A 123 1.19 -2.85 5.33
CA LEU A 123 1.35 -3.67 4.13
C LEU A 123 2.81 -4.07 3.88
N ALA A 124 3.78 -3.19 4.14
CA ALA A 124 5.21 -3.48 4.00
C ALA A 124 5.67 -4.52 5.01
N LEU A 125 5.28 -4.39 6.28
CA LEU A 125 5.59 -5.38 7.32
C LEU A 125 4.92 -6.72 7.03
N TRP A 126 3.63 -6.70 6.68
CA TRP A 126 2.89 -7.90 6.32
C TRP A 126 3.53 -8.64 5.16
N SER A 127 3.70 -7.98 4.02
CA SER A 127 4.26 -8.60 2.81
C SER A 127 5.73 -8.99 2.99
N GLY A 128 6.54 -8.16 3.64
CA GLY A 128 7.94 -8.48 3.93
C GLY A 128 8.09 -9.68 4.86
N GLY A 129 7.27 -9.74 5.92
CA GLY A 129 7.21 -10.89 6.82
C GLY A 129 6.80 -12.17 6.08
N HIS A 130 5.81 -12.09 5.18
CA HIS A 130 5.39 -13.22 4.36
C HIS A 130 6.46 -13.66 3.36
N VAL A 131 7.21 -12.73 2.75
CA VAL A 131 8.37 -13.09 1.94
C VAL A 131 9.34 -13.90 2.81
N LEU A 132 9.77 -13.39 3.96
CA LEU A 132 10.75 -14.08 4.80
C LEU A 132 10.27 -15.46 5.29
N ALA A 133 8.98 -15.60 5.60
CA ALA A 133 8.42 -16.81 6.18
C ALA A 133 8.04 -17.89 5.15
N ASN A 134 7.80 -17.53 3.88
CA ASN A 134 7.37 -18.46 2.83
C ASN A 134 8.48 -18.59 1.79
N GLY A 135 9.19 -19.72 1.83
CA GLY A 135 10.42 -19.91 1.10
C GLY A 135 10.26 -20.34 -0.34
N ASP A 136 9.23 -19.90 -1.06
CA ASP A 136 8.94 -20.34 -2.43
C ASP A 136 8.86 -19.18 -3.44
N LYS A 137 9.05 -19.51 -4.73
CA LYS A 137 9.03 -18.53 -5.81
C LYS A 137 7.70 -17.79 -5.97
N ALA A 138 6.57 -18.47 -5.73
CA ALA A 138 5.26 -17.88 -5.91
C ALA A 138 5.02 -16.82 -4.83
N SER A 139 5.35 -17.15 -3.57
CA SER A 139 5.26 -16.22 -2.43
C SER A 139 6.17 -15.02 -2.61
N LEU A 140 7.40 -15.25 -3.06
CA LEU A 140 8.34 -14.16 -3.34
C LEU A 140 7.77 -13.17 -4.37
N LEU A 141 7.18 -13.65 -5.46
CA LEU A 141 6.57 -12.79 -6.48
C LEU A 141 5.31 -12.09 -5.98
N PHE A 142 4.41 -12.84 -5.33
CA PHE A 142 3.13 -12.33 -4.87
C PHE A 142 3.32 -11.27 -3.79
N PHE A 143 3.96 -11.63 -2.67
CA PHE A 143 4.20 -10.71 -1.57
C PHE A 143 5.24 -9.65 -1.92
N GLY A 144 6.26 -9.98 -2.72
CA GLY A 144 7.24 -9.00 -3.20
C GLY A 144 6.63 -7.86 -4.01
N SER A 145 5.54 -8.13 -4.75
CA SER A 145 4.78 -7.10 -5.46
C SER A 145 4.11 -6.11 -4.49
N PHE A 146 3.46 -6.61 -3.43
CA PHE A 146 2.89 -5.76 -2.38
C PHE A 146 3.97 -5.01 -1.58
N PHE A 147 5.09 -5.66 -1.29
CA PHE A 147 6.21 -5.07 -0.58
C PHE A 147 6.80 -3.89 -1.35
N THR A 148 7.01 -4.08 -2.66
CA THR A 148 7.51 -3.03 -3.55
C THR A 148 6.54 -1.84 -3.61
N LEU A 149 5.25 -2.11 -3.82
CA LEU A 149 4.22 -1.06 -3.86
C LEU A 149 4.11 -0.30 -2.54
N SER A 150 4.14 -1.01 -1.41
CA SER A 150 3.97 -0.41 -0.08
C SER A 150 5.19 0.41 0.37
N LEU A 151 6.40 0.07 -0.07
CA LEU A 151 7.59 0.89 0.17
C LEU A 151 7.68 2.09 -0.77
N ALA A 152 7.34 1.92 -2.06
CA ALA A 152 7.39 3.03 -3.04
C ALA A 152 6.22 4.02 -2.87
N GLY A 153 5.05 3.52 -2.46
CA GLY A 153 3.80 4.27 -2.33
C GLY A 153 3.92 5.57 -1.53
N PRO A 154 4.47 5.55 -0.29
CA PRO A 154 4.68 6.75 0.53
C PRO A 154 5.37 7.88 -0.25
N PHE A 155 6.48 7.61 -0.93
CA PHE A 155 7.24 8.64 -1.65
C PHE A 155 6.46 9.22 -2.85
N LEU A 156 5.72 8.37 -3.57
CA LEU A 156 4.89 8.81 -4.69
C LEU A 156 3.70 9.67 -4.21
N ILE A 157 3.08 9.27 -3.09
CA ILE A 157 2.00 10.02 -2.45
C ILE A 157 2.52 11.37 -1.96
N GLU A 158 3.66 11.40 -1.29
CA GLU A 158 4.33 12.61 -0.82
C GLU A 158 4.57 13.61 -1.95
N ARG A 159 5.20 13.15 -3.05
CA ARG A 159 5.46 14.00 -4.21
C ARG A 159 4.17 14.62 -4.75
N LYS A 160 3.10 13.83 -4.84
CA LYS A 160 1.80 14.30 -5.33
C LYS A 160 1.12 15.27 -4.37
N LYS A 161 1.17 15.01 -3.07
CA LYS A 161 0.54 15.84 -2.04
C LYS A 161 1.32 17.14 -1.82
N ARG A 162 2.65 17.15 -1.89
CA ARG A 162 3.44 18.40 -1.89
C ARG A 162 3.10 19.32 -3.05
N ALA A 163 2.90 18.76 -4.25
CA ALA A 163 2.54 19.55 -5.43
C ALA A 163 1.13 20.18 -5.37
N LYS A 164 0.22 19.68 -4.54
CA LYS A 164 -1.22 20.07 -4.54
C LYS A 164 -1.79 20.47 -3.17
N GLY A 165 -1.07 20.19 -2.10
CA GLY A 165 -1.57 20.26 -0.72
C GLY A 165 -1.51 21.65 -0.10
N GLY A 166 -0.64 22.54 -0.62
CA GLY A 166 -0.48 23.89 -0.11
C GLY A 166 -0.04 23.95 1.36
N PRO A 167 -0.28 25.07 2.06
CA PRO A 167 0.20 25.29 3.43
C PRO A 167 -0.29 24.25 4.45
N ALA A 168 -1.52 23.73 4.29
CA ALA A 168 -2.06 22.70 5.19
C ALA A 168 -1.26 21.40 5.15
N TRP A 169 -0.74 21.03 3.98
CA TRP A 169 0.14 19.87 3.85
C TRP A 169 1.51 20.11 4.49
N GLU A 170 2.09 21.29 4.33
CA GLU A 170 3.36 21.64 4.96
C GLU A 170 3.27 21.59 6.49
N THR A 171 2.21 22.14 7.08
CA THR A 171 1.97 22.06 8.53
C THR A 171 1.82 20.62 9.01
N PHE A 172 1.13 19.78 8.23
CA PHE A 172 0.99 18.36 8.55
C PHE A 172 2.32 17.62 8.44
N VAL A 173 3.12 17.91 7.41
CA VAL A 173 4.45 17.34 7.20
C VAL A 173 5.39 17.72 8.33
N ALA A 174 5.35 18.96 8.81
CA ALA A 174 6.18 19.44 9.91
C ALA A 174 5.93 18.71 11.25
N LYS A 175 4.73 18.14 11.44
CA LYS A 175 4.33 17.43 12.67
C LYS A 175 4.40 15.91 12.57
N THR A 176 4.88 15.36 11.45
CA THR A 176 4.83 13.91 11.16
C THR A 176 6.06 13.44 10.40
N SER A 177 6.33 12.13 10.38
CA SER A 177 7.41 11.55 9.57
C SER A 177 6.93 10.33 8.78
N ILE A 178 7.59 10.05 7.65
CA ILE A 178 7.40 8.79 6.92
C ILE A 178 7.94 7.63 7.75
N LEU A 179 9.13 7.81 8.35
CA LEU A 179 9.75 6.81 9.21
C LEU A 179 9.01 6.79 10.57
N PRO A 180 8.62 5.60 11.07
CA PRO A 180 8.00 5.48 12.37
C PRO A 180 8.84 6.15 13.47
N PHE A 181 8.17 6.90 14.35
CA PHE A 181 8.72 7.60 15.52
C PHE A 181 9.70 8.74 15.25
N ALA A 182 10.08 9.02 14.00
CA ALA A 182 11.06 10.06 13.68
C ALA A 182 10.54 11.52 13.82
N ALA A 183 9.30 11.72 14.25
CA ALA A 183 8.69 13.04 14.50
C ALA A 183 8.31 13.25 15.98
N ILE A 184 8.71 12.34 16.86
CA ILE A 184 8.45 12.35 18.31
C ILE A 184 9.79 12.48 19.03
#